data_AF-A0A3N5YE34-F1
#
_entry.id   AF-A0A3N5YE34-F1
#
_cell.length_a   1.000
_cell.length_b   1.000
_cell.length_c   1.000
_cell.angle_alpha   90.00
_cell.angle_beta   90.00
_cell.angle_gamma   90.00
#
_symmetry.space_group_name_H-M   'P 1'
#
loop_
_entity.id
_entity.type
_entity.pdbx_description
1 polymer ?
#
loop_
_entity_poly.entity_id
_entity_poly.type
_entity_poly.pdbx_seq_one_letter_code
_entity_poly.pdbx_strand_id
1 'polypeptide(L)'
;MGLIIESTENKKILITGTDIELQTLYGRVEFAARANGKTLEIALSTFASLEAFEAKASVITTSVPMGNLNVELEAGQAQDLDNSLMYMKAALEQEGYSVIIEE
;
A
#
# COMPACT_ATOMS: atom_id res chain seq x y z
N MET A 1 1.43 12.18 -1.88
CA MET A 1 0.76 11.25 -0.95
C MET A 1 0.93 9.79 -1.32
N GLY A 2 1.67 9.00 -0.55
CA GLY A 2 1.86 7.57 -0.76
C GLY A 2 2.15 6.83 0.55
N LEU A 3 2.59 5.58 0.44
CA LEU A 3 3.03 4.77 1.57
C LEU A 3 4.51 4.47 1.46
N ILE A 4 5.30 4.75 2.49
CA ILE A 4 6.62 4.16 2.66
C ILE A 4 6.44 2.87 3.43
N ILE A 5 6.75 1.75 2.78
CA ILE A 5 6.58 0.40 3.35
C ILE A 5 7.97 -0.13 3.65
N GLU A 6 8.26 -0.40 4.92
CA GLU A 6 9.56 -0.82 5.39
C GLU A 6 9.52 -2.25 5.89
N SER A 7 10.61 -2.98 5.62
CA SER A 7 10.84 -4.29 6.22
C SER A 7 11.04 -4.16 7.73
N THR A 8 10.65 -5.18 8.47
CA THR A 8 10.90 -5.30 9.91
C THR A 8 11.74 -6.54 10.19
N GLU A 9 12.21 -6.69 11.43
CA GLU A 9 12.91 -7.91 11.87
C GLU A 9 12.09 -9.19 11.62
N ASN A 10 10.76 -9.08 11.67
CA ASN A 10 9.83 -10.20 11.52
C ASN A 10 9.29 -10.36 10.08
N LYS A 11 9.38 -9.31 9.24
CA LYS A 11 8.81 -9.31 7.89
C LYS A 11 9.74 -8.60 6.91
N LYS A 12 10.42 -9.38 6.09
CA LYS A 12 11.27 -8.90 5.01
C LYS A 12 10.47 -8.55 3.75
N ILE A 13 11.04 -7.69 2.91
CA ILE A 13 10.54 -7.43 1.56
C ILE A 13 11.48 -8.11 0.58
N LEU A 14 10.95 -9.06 -0.19
CA LEU A 14 11.71 -9.80 -1.20
C LEU A 14 11.18 -9.48 -2.59
N ILE A 15 12.06 -9.23 -3.55
CA ILE A 15 11.64 -9.14 -4.96
C ILE A 15 11.27 -10.54 -5.43
N THR A 16 10.07 -10.67 -6.00
CA THR A 16 9.51 -11.97 -6.39
C THR A 16 10.42 -12.68 -7.39
N GLY A 17 10.76 -13.94 -7.11
CA GLY A 17 11.64 -14.74 -7.96
C GLY A 17 13.14 -14.48 -7.78
N THR A 18 13.53 -13.75 -6.74
CA THR A 18 14.94 -13.47 -6.41
C THR A 18 15.17 -13.57 -4.89
N ASP A 19 16.43 -13.65 -4.50
CA ASP A 19 16.86 -13.54 -3.09
C ASP A 19 17.17 -12.08 -2.68
N ILE A 20 16.80 -11.09 -3.50
CA ILE A 20 17.09 -9.68 -3.24
C ILE A 20 16.10 -9.16 -2.18
N GLU A 21 16.68 -8.71 -1.07
CA GLU A 21 15.96 -8.03 0.02
C GLU A 21 15.95 -6.52 -0.20
N LEU A 22 14.78 -5.90 -0.02
CA LEU A 22 14.61 -4.46 0.01
C LEU A 22 14.32 -4.02 1.45
N GLN A 23 14.91 -2.90 1.85
CA GLN A 23 14.62 -2.29 3.14
C GLN A 23 13.31 -1.49 3.10
N THR A 24 13.06 -0.83 1.98
CA THR A 24 11.91 0.06 1.79
C THR A 24 11.31 -0.09 0.39
N LEU A 25 10.03 0.25 0.28
CA LEU A 25 9.26 0.37 -0.95
C LEU A 25 8.39 1.61 -0.90
N TYR A 26 8.09 2.16 -2.08
CA TYR A 26 7.06 3.17 -2.24
C TYR A 26 5.77 2.53 -2.74
N GLY A 27 4.71 2.61 -1.93
CA GLY A 27 3.36 2.17 -2.23
C GLY A 27 2.50 3.31 -2.74
N ARG A 28 1.85 3.09 -3.89
CA ARG A 28 0.83 3.99 -4.44
C ARG A 28 -0.53 3.33 -4.38
N VAL A 29 -1.51 4.07 -3.87
CA VAL A 29 -2.88 3.61 -3.74
C VAL A 29 -3.77 4.23 -4.81
N GLU A 30 -4.60 3.39 -5.42
CA GLU A 30 -5.80 3.78 -6.16
C GLU A 30 -7.03 3.30 -5.39
N PHE A 31 -8.12 4.06 -5.42
CA PHE A 31 -9.34 3.68 -4.71
C PHE A 31 -10.59 3.95 -5.53
N ALA A 32 -11.63 3.16 -5.26
CA ALA A 32 -12.95 3.32 -5.82
C ALA A 32 -14.02 3.33 -4.71
N ALA A 33 -14.82 4.40 -4.71
CA ALA A 33 -16.03 4.50 -3.91
C ALA A 33 -17.10 3.54 -4.46
N ARG A 34 -17.60 2.61 -3.64
CA ARG A 34 -18.72 1.74 -4.02
C ARG A 34 -20.05 2.45 -3.87
N ALA A 35 -21.04 2.06 -4.70
CA ALA A 35 -22.36 2.66 -4.77
C ALA A 35 -23.19 2.57 -3.47
N ASN A 36 -22.81 1.70 -2.52
CA ASN A 36 -23.45 1.64 -1.21
C ASN A 36 -23.09 2.83 -0.29
N GLY A 37 -22.15 3.68 -0.70
CA GLY A 37 -21.69 4.85 0.06
C GLY A 37 -20.90 4.51 1.32
N LYS A 38 -20.52 3.24 1.51
CA LYS A 38 -19.90 2.72 2.74
C LYS A 38 -18.67 1.86 2.51
N THR A 39 -18.41 1.42 1.28
CA THR A 39 -17.29 0.53 1.01
C THR A 39 -16.26 1.21 0.10
N LEU A 40 -14.99 1.06 0.43
CA LEU A 40 -13.87 1.37 -0.44
C LEU A 40 -13.30 0.08 -1.02
N GLU A 41 -13.02 0.10 -2.32
CA GLU A 41 -12.08 -0.83 -2.94
C GLU A 41 -10.75 -0.09 -3.12
N ILE A 42 -9.66 -0.68 -2.63
CA ILE A 42 -8.34 -0.05 -2.55
C ILE A 42 -7.33 -0.98 -3.21
N ALA A 43 -6.63 -0.50 -4.23
CA ALA A 43 -5.57 -1.23 -4.93
C ALA A 43 -4.20 -0.63 -4.59
N LEU A 44 -3.20 -1.49 -4.42
CA LEU A 44 -1.82 -1.10 -4.11
C LEU A 44 -0.89 -1.45 -5.28
N SER A 45 -0.11 -0.47 -5.72
CA SER A 45 1.03 -0.64 -6.61
C SER A 45 2.32 -0.30 -5.87
N THR A 46 3.38 -1.09 -6.05
CA THR A 46 4.67 -0.87 -5.38
C THR A 46 5.79 -0.53 -6.35
N PHE A 47 6.63 0.42 -5.96
CA PHE A 47 7.81 0.89 -6.68
C PHE A 47 9.02 0.81 -5.76
N ALA A 48 10.22 0.77 -6.35
CA ALA A 48 11.45 0.70 -5.58
C ALA A 48 11.67 1.92 -4.67
N SER A 49 11.18 3.10 -5.08
CA SER A 49 11.22 4.35 -4.31
C SER A 49 10.23 5.38 -4.88
N LEU A 50 10.08 6.52 -4.19
CA LEU A 50 9.30 7.65 -4.69
C LEU A 50 9.85 8.16 -6.03
N GLU A 51 11.18 8.31 -6.14
CA GLU A 51 11.85 8.77 -7.36
C GLU A 51 11.60 7.83 -8.53
N ALA A 52 11.55 6.51 -8.28
CA ALA A 52 11.21 5.54 -9.32
C ALA A 52 9.78 5.72 -9.83
N PHE A 53 8.82 5.98 -8.94
CA PHE A 53 7.45 6.29 -9.31
C PHE A 53 7.37 7.60 -10.13
N GLU A 54 8.02 8.66 -9.69
CA GLU A 54 8.04 9.96 -10.39
C GLU A 54 8.71 9.86 -11.78
N ALA A 55 9.75 9.02 -11.88
CA ALA A 55 10.39 8.69 -13.14
C ALA A 55 9.55 7.77 -14.05
N LYS A 56 8.33 7.39 -13.64
CA LYS A 56 7.41 6.48 -14.34
C LYS A 56 8.01 5.09 -14.57
N ALA A 57 8.81 4.61 -13.63
CA ALA A 57 9.28 3.23 -13.65
C ALA A 57 8.10 2.27 -13.55
N SER A 58 8.31 1.03 -13.99
CA SER A 58 7.33 -0.03 -13.83
C SER A 58 7.15 -0.40 -12.36
N VAL A 59 5.93 -0.83 -12.04
CA VAL A 59 5.62 -1.50 -10.77
C VAL A 59 6.50 -2.74 -10.62
N ILE A 60 6.98 -2.97 -9.39
CA ILE A 60 7.76 -4.16 -9.04
C ILE A 60 6.91 -5.11 -8.21
N THR A 61 7.00 -6.41 -8.52
CA THR A 61 6.32 -7.44 -7.73
C THR A 61 7.24 -7.90 -6.61
N THR A 62 6.77 -7.77 -5.38
CA THR A 62 7.51 -8.18 -4.18
C THR A 62 6.66 -9.11 -3.33
N SER A 63 7.20 -9.53 -2.19
CA SER A 63 6.45 -10.25 -1.17
C SER A 63 5.34 -9.41 -0.51
N VAL A 64 5.32 -8.09 -0.72
CA VAL A 64 4.22 -7.23 -0.25
C VAL A 64 2.95 -7.54 -1.04
N PRO A 65 1.80 -7.80 -0.38
CA PRO A 65 0.56 -8.10 -1.07
C PRO A 65 0.07 -6.91 -1.91
N MET A 66 -0.24 -7.15 -3.19
CA MET A 66 -0.72 -6.14 -4.14
C MET A 66 -2.17 -6.37 -4.59
N GLY A 67 -2.95 -7.12 -3.82
CA GLY A 67 -4.36 -7.38 -4.10
C GLY A 67 -5.27 -6.18 -3.75
N ASN A 68 -6.52 -6.24 -4.21
CA ASN A 68 -7.52 -5.26 -3.82
C ASN A 68 -8.01 -5.52 -2.39
N LEU A 69 -7.87 -4.53 -1.53
CA LEU A 69 -8.50 -4.50 -0.22
C LEU A 69 -9.92 -3.93 -0.37
N ASN A 70 -10.93 -4.67 0.07
CA ASN A 70 -12.29 -4.16 0.17
C ASN A 70 -12.61 -3.93 1.64
N VAL A 71 -12.95 -2.70 2.02
CA VAL A 71 -13.18 -2.31 3.41
C VAL A 71 -14.48 -1.55 3.56
N GLU A 72 -15.24 -1.87 4.60
CA GLU A 72 -16.39 -1.08 5.03
C GLU A 72 -15.92 0.04 5.96
N LEU A 73 -16.29 1.28 5.62
CA LEU A 73 -15.96 2.49 6.35
C LEU A 73 -16.70 2.55 7.69
N GLU A 74 -16.04 3.12 8.69
CA GLU A 74 -16.69 3.47 9.94
C GLU A 74 -17.68 4.64 9.76
N ALA A 75 -18.63 4.76 10.68
CA ALA A 75 -19.64 5.80 10.62
C ALA A 75 -19.02 7.21 10.62
N GLY A 76 -19.29 7.98 9.57
CA GLY A 76 -18.80 9.35 9.41
C GLY A 76 -17.52 9.49 8.59
N GLN A 77 -16.86 8.39 8.21
CA GLN A 77 -15.74 8.43 7.27
C GLN A 77 -16.23 8.62 5.83
N ALA A 78 -15.42 9.29 5.02
CA ALA A 78 -15.69 9.54 3.62
C ALA A 78 -14.95 8.52 2.73
N GLN A 79 -15.49 8.29 1.52
CA GLN A 79 -14.84 7.47 0.51
C GLN A 79 -13.78 8.31 -0.22
N ASP A 80 -12.63 8.53 0.43
CA ASP A 80 -11.56 9.41 -0.04
C ASP A 80 -10.17 8.75 0.05
N LEU A 81 -9.15 9.51 -0.38
CA LEU A 81 -7.76 9.06 -0.40
C LEU A 81 -7.21 8.83 1.01
N ASP A 82 -7.52 9.71 1.95
CA ASP A 82 -6.99 9.66 3.31
C ASP A 82 -7.43 8.39 4.04
N ASN A 83 -8.73 8.08 3.98
CA ASN A 83 -9.24 6.82 4.53
C ASN A 83 -8.66 5.62 3.76
N SER A 84 -8.51 5.71 2.44
CA SER A 84 -7.90 4.62 1.65
C SER A 84 -6.46 4.32 2.06
N LEU A 85 -5.64 5.36 2.28
CA LEU A 85 -4.25 5.22 2.75
C LEU A 85 -4.21 4.67 4.18
N MET A 86 -5.09 5.15 5.06
CA MET A 86 -5.19 4.67 6.44
C MET A 86 -5.52 3.16 6.50
N TYR A 87 -6.53 2.70 5.74
CA TYR A 87 -6.92 1.30 5.73
C TYR A 87 -5.86 0.40 5.10
N MET A 88 -5.20 0.86 4.02
CA MET A 88 -4.10 0.11 3.41
C MET A 88 -2.89 0.01 4.35
N LYS A 89 -2.53 1.10 5.03
CA LYS A 89 -1.50 1.12 6.08
C LYS A 89 -1.82 0.08 7.16
N ALA A 90 -3.03 0.11 7.71
CA ALA A 90 -3.44 -0.82 8.75
C ALA A 90 -3.36 -2.29 8.29
N ALA A 91 -3.76 -2.60 7.06
CA ALA A 91 -3.68 -3.95 6.51
C ALA A 91 -2.22 -4.44 6.36
N LEU A 92 -1.31 -3.57 5.88
CA LEU A 92 0.11 -3.90 5.75
C LEU A 92 0.83 -4.02 7.11
N GLU A 93 0.44 -3.21 8.09
CA GLU A 93 0.95 -3.32 9.46
C GLU A 93 0.50 -4.62 10.13
N GLN A 94 -0.73 -5.07 9.89
CA GLN A 94 -1.20 -6.40 10.33
C GLN A 94 -0.39 -7.54 9.71
N GLU A 95 0.13 -7.36 8.49
CA GLU A 95 1.04 -8.31 7.83
C GLU A 95 2.48 -8.28 8.38
N GLY A 96 2.80 -7.31 9.26
CA GLY A 96 4.08 -7.20 9.96
C GLY A 96 5.06 -6.17 9.36
N TYR A 97 4.62 -5.35 8.41
CA TYR A 97 5.44 -4.25 7.86
C TYR A 97 5.35 -2.99 8.73
N SER A 98 6.38 -2.14 8.67
CA SER A 98 6.29 -0.75 9.16
C SER A 98 5.82 0.12 8.01
N VAL A 99 4.82 0.98 8.21
CA VAL A 99 4.26 1.78 7.12
C VAL A 99 4.09 3.23 7.54
N ILE A 100 4.51 4.17 6.70
CA ILE A 100 4.36 5.61 6.93
C ILE A 100 3.56 6.20 5.77
N ILE A 101 2.58 7.05 6.07
CA ILE A 101 1.91 7.85 5.05
C ILE A 101 2.79 9.07 4.77
N GLU A 102 3.27 9.17 3.54
CA GLU A 102 4.04 10.32 3.04
C GLU A 102 3.07 11.28 2.34
N GLU A 103 3.19 12.59 2.58
CA GLU A 103 2.33 13.64 1.99
C GLU A 103 2.69 14.01 0.54
#